data_AF-A0A7S0Z0A2-F1
#
_entry.id   AF-A0A7S0Z0A2-F1
#
_cell.length_a   1.000
_cell.length_b   1.000
_cell.length_c   1.000
_cell.angle_alpha   90.00
_cell.angle_beta   90.00
_cell.angle_gamma   90.00
#
_symmetry.space_group_name_H-M   'P 1'
#
loop_
_entity.id
_entity.type
_entity.pdbx_description
1 polymer ?
#
loop_
_entity_poly.entity_id
_entity_poly.type
_entity_poly.pdbx_seq_one_letter_code
_entity_poly.pdbx_strand_id
1 'polypeptide(L)'
;DKDSGGRTAFCRYADIAGDPQAHHSVRFSSLKRHRRAIEKLLRSYHNDPSKLVDVARLAIVFDSFGDLSRCLEMIVSDRDVEVVRIKNRLSLSHDSAASAGYRDVNVNMMVQTDATRIT
;
A
#
# COMPACT_ATOMS: atom_id res chain seq x y z
N ASP A 1 -9.28 -28.47 -12.60
CA ASP A 1 -8.72 -27.29 -13.28
C ASP A 1 -7.29 -27.06 -12.86
N LYS A 2 -6.46 -26.63 -13.82
CA LYS A 2 -5.00 -26.62 -13.75
C LYS A 2 -4.48 -25.59 -12.73
N ASP A 3 -4.17 -26.05 -11.53
CA ASP A 3 -3.31 -25.32 -10.59
C ASP A 3 -1.84 -25.53 -10.99
N SER A 4 -1.40 -24.85 -12.05
CA SER A 4 0.02 -24.73 -12.39
C SER A 4 0.66 -23.70 -11.46
N GLY A 5 0.82 -24.10 -10.19
CA GLY A 5 1.41 -23.33 -9.09
C GLY A 5 2.92 -23.12 -9.24
N GLY A 6 3.33 -22.37 -10.27
CA GLY A 6 4.63 -21.71 -10.25
C GLY A 6 4.60 -20.65 -9.15
N ARG A 7 5.11 -20.99 -7.94
CA ARG A 7 5.33 -20.01 -6.88
C ARG A 7 6.16 -18.86 -7.46
N THR A 8 5.55 -17.70 -7.63
CA THR A 8 6.26 -16.49 -7.98
C THR A 8 7.24 -16.21 -6.85
N ALA A 9 8.54 -16.36 -7.10
CA ALA A 9 9.57 -16.06 -6.12
C ALA A 9 9.63 -14.54 -5.94
N PHE A 10 9.36 -14.06 -4.72
CA PHE A 10 9.54 -12.66 -4.39
C PHE A 10 11.03 -12.34 -4.30
N CYS A 11 11.42 -11.17 -4.79
CA CYS A 11 12.77 -10.65 -4.69
C CYS A 11 12.74 -9.29 -3.99
N ARG A 12 13.82 -8.94 -3.29
CA ARG A 12 13.98 -7.57 -2.84
C ARG A 12 14.30 -6.72 -4.06
N TYR A 13 13.85 -5.48 -4.06
CA TYR A 13 14.20 -4.55 -5.14
C TYR A 13 15.73 -4.43 -5.32
N ALA A 14 16.49 -4.49 -4.22
CA ALA A 14 17.95 -4.49 -4.25
C ALA A 14 18.53 -5.66 -5.08
N ASP A 15 17.87 -6.82 -5.08
CA ASP A 15 18.32 -8.02 -5.79
C ASP A 15 18.12 -7.90 -7.31
N ILE A 16 17.17 -7.06 -7.74
CA ILE A 16 16.83 -6.83 -9.16
C ILE A 16 17.28 -5.46 -9.68
N ALA A 17 17.91 -4.63 -8.83
CA ALA A 17 18.30 -3.28 -9.21
C ALA A 17 19.29 -3.25 -10.39
N GLY A 18 20.08 -4.31 -10.55
CA GLY A 18 21.02 -4.48 -11.66
C GLY A 18 20.44 -5.16 -12.91
N ASP A 19 19.20 -5.64 -12.87
CA ASP A 19 18.49 -6.22 -14.02
C ASP A 19 17.61 -5.12 -14.67
N PRO A 20 17.96 -4.61 -15.86
CA PRO A 20 17.19 -3.55 -16.51
C PRO A 20 15.74 -3.93 -16.77
N GLN A 21 15.48 -5.19 -17.13
CA GLN A 21 14.15 -5.66 -17.50
C GLN A 21 13.24 -5.74 -16.26
N ALA A 22 13.75 -6.32 -15.17
CA ALA A 22 13.04 -6.34 -13.90
C ALA A 22 12.86 -4.93 -13.33
N HIS A 23 13.89 -4.08 -13.41
CA HIS A 23 13.84 -2.70 -12.93
C HIS A 23 12.74 -1.87 -13.62
N HIS A 24 12.54 -2.05 -14.93
CA HIS A 24 11.48 -1.38 -15.68
C HIS A 24 10.05 -1.79 -15.28
N SER A 25 9.87 -2.88 -14.53
CA SER A 25 8.56 -3.31 -14.05
C SER A 25 8.15 -2.64 -12.72
N VAL A 26 9.11 -2.05 -12.00
CA VAL A 26 8.86 -1.40 -10.71
C VAL A 26 8.50 0.08 -10.90
N ARG A 27 7.49 0.56 -10.17
CA ARG A 27 7.06 1.96 -10.19
C ARG A 27 7.00 2.49 -8.77
N PHE A 28 7.97 3.31 -8.41
CA PHE A 28 7.93 4.05 -7.16
C PHE A 28 7.08 5.31 -7.30
N SER A 29 6.30 5.61 -6.27
CA SER A 29 5.51 6.83 -6.22
C SER A 29 6.31 7.95 -5.54
N SER A 30 6.16 9.17 -6.03
CA SER A 30 6.76 10.34 -5.38
C SER A 30 6.06 10.66 -4.06
N LEU A 31 6.83 11.24 -3.13
CA LEU A 31 6.27 11.78 -1.90
C LEU A 31 5.15 12.78 -2.21
N LYS A 32 4.18 12.84 -1.30
CA LYS A 32 3.10 13.81 -1.39
C LYS A 32 3.68 15.22 -1.44
N ARG A 33 3.32 15.98 -2.47
CA ARG A 33 3.73 17.38 -2.61
C ARG A 33 3.25 18.20 -1.41
N HIS A 34 4.10 19.08 -0.89
CA HIS A 34 3.82 19.97 0.25
C HIS A 34 2.45 20.65 0.15
N ARG A 35 2.11 21.22 -1.01
CA ARG A 35 0.82 21.89 -1.23
C ARG A 35 -0.37 20.95 -1.02
N ARG A 36 -0.27 19.71 -1.50
CA ARG A 36 -1.32 18.69 -1.33
C ARG A 36 -1.40 18.17 0.11
N ALA A 37 -0.28 18.16 0.83
CA ALA A 37 -0.26 17.85 2.26
C ALA A 37 -1.01 18.93 3.05
N ILE A 38 -0.67 20.21 2.83
CA ILE A 38 -1.32 21.37 3.48
C ILE A 38 -2.83 21.39 3.17
N GLU A 39 -3.21 21.25 1.90
CA GLU A 39 -4.62 21.18 1.49
C GLU A 39 -5.38 20.08 2.24
N LYS A 40 -4.76 18.91 2.43
CA LYS A 40 -5.40 17.79 3.14
C LYS A 40 -5.51 18.05 4.65
N LEU A 41 -4.49 18.64 5.26
CA LEU A 41 -4.51 19.01 6.68
C LEU A 41 -5.65 19.97 7.01
N LEU A 42 -5.78 21.02 6.21
CA LEU A 42 -6.80 22.05 6.39
C LEU A 42 -8.22 21.50 6.16
N ARG A 43 -8.40 20.62 5.17
CA ARG A 43 -9.73 20.09 4.80
C ARG A 43 -10.20 18.92 5.65
N SER A 44 -9.30 18.10 6.17
CA SER A 44 -9.68 16.78 6.71
C SER A 44 -9.15 16.49 8.11
N TYR A 45 -8.15 17.24 8.58
CA TYR A 45 -7.45 16.91 9.83
C TYR A 45 -7.37 18.08 10.80
N HIS A 46 -8.14 19.15 10.61
CA HIS A 46 -8.14 20.32 11.50
C HIS A 46 -6.74 20.85 11.82
N ASN A 47 -5.87 20.86 10.79
CA ASN A 47 -4.47 21.29 10.89
C ASN A 47 -3.57 20.43 11.81
N ASP A 48 -3.97 19.20 12.13
CA ASP A 48 -3.18 18.25 12.93
C ASP A 48 -2.28 17.37 12.04
N PRO A 49 -0.96 17.62 11.99
CA PRO A 49 -0.04 16.90 11.12
C PRO A 49 0.14 15.43 11.49
N SER A 50 -0.12 15.04 12.75
CA SER A 50 0.01 13.64 13.20
C SER A 50 -0.96 12.69 12.48
N LYS A 51 -2.03 13.23 11.88
CA LYS A 51 -3.05 12.47 11.15
C LYS A 51 -2.73 12.29 9.66
N LEU A 52 -1.65 12.89 9.16
CA LEU A 52 -1.28 12.80 7.75
C LEU A 52 -0.48 11.53 7.46
N VAL A 53 -1.20 10.46 7.16
CA VAL A 53 -0.66 9.11 6.99
C VAL A 53 -0.29 8.73 5.55
N ASP A 54 -0.30 9.68 4.61
CA ASP A 54 -0.07 9.40 3.18
C ASP A 54 1.00 10.31 2.54
N VAL A 55 1.99 10.73 3.34
CA VAL A 55 3.18 11.45 2.84
C VAL A 55 4.02 10.54 1.97
N ALA A 56 4.47 9.41 2.52
CA ALA A 56 5.01 8.29 1.77
C ALA A 56 3.85 7.36 1.39
N ARG A 57 3.78 6.97 0.12
CA ARG A 57 2.68 6.15 -0.41
C ARG A 57 3.14 5.37 -1.63
N LEU A 58 2.43 4.30 -1.95
CA LEU A 58 2.59 3.50 -3.16
C LEU A 58 1.20 3.05 -3.62
N ALA A 59 1.08 2.70 -4.89
CA ALA A 59 -0.07 1.96 -5.42
C ALA A 59 0.45 0.71 -6.13
N ILE A 60 -0.17 -0.43 -5.84
CA ILE A 60 0.07 -1.68 -6.55
C ILE A 60 -1.21 -2.00 -7.30
N VAL A 61 -1.11 -2.21 -8.62
CA VAL A 61 -2.25 -2.45 -9.51
C VAL A 61 -2.22 -3.92 -9.91
N PHE A 62 -3.39 -4.56 -9.86
CA PHE A 62 -3.55 -5.98 -10.16
C PHE A 62 -4.65 -6.18 -11.18
N ASP A 63 -4.48 -7.16 -12.07
CA ASP A 63 -5.52 -7.55 -13.03
C ASP A 63 -6.53 -8.53 -12.42
N SER A 64 -6.21 -9.15 -11.29
CA SER A 64 -7.07 -10.11 -10.60
C SER A 64 -7.20 -9.86 -9.10
N PHE A 65 -8.37 -10.18 -8.55
CA PHE A 65 -8.61 -10.17 -7.10
C PHE A 65 -7.75 -11.20 -6.35
N GLY A 66 -7.41 -12.32 -6.99
CA GLY A 66 -6.54 -13.35 -6.43
C GLY A 66 -5.14 -12.81 -6.15
N ASP A 67 -4.57 -12.07 -7.10
CA ASP A 67 -3.24 -11.47 -6.96
C ASP A 67 -3.21 -10.39 -5.89
N LEU A 68 -4.25 -9.56 -5.85
CA LEU A 68 -4.43 -8.57 -4.79
C LEU A 68 -4.47 -9.23 -3.41
N SER A 69 -5.26 -10.30 -3.26
CA SER A 69 -5.42 -11.00 -1.98
C SER A 69 -4.10 -11.63 -1.53
N ARG A 70 -3.40 -12.32 -2.44
CA ARG A 70 -2.07 -12.89 -2.16
C ARG A 70 -1.06 -11.82 -1.75
N CYS A 71 -1.02 -10.68 -2.44
CA CYS A 71 -0.13 -9.58 -2.07
C CYS A 71 -0.48 -9.01 -0.68
N LEU A 72 -1.76 -8.85 -0.37
CA LEU A 72 -2.20 -8.36 0.94
C LEU A 72 -1.83 -9.34 2.07
N GLU A 73 -2.03 -10.64 1.86
CA GLU A 73 -1.63 -11.69 2.81
C GLU A 73 -0.13 -11.65 3.10
N MET A 74 0.69 -11.41 2.07
CA MET A 74 2.13 -11.25 2.27
C MET A 74 2.49 -10.01 3.08
N ILE A 75 1.90 -8.86 2.75
CA ILE A 75 2.14 -7.61 3.49
C ILE A 75 1.79 -7.79 4.97
N VAL A 76 0.66 -8.44 5.25
CA VAL A 76 0.21 -8.73 6.62
C VAL A 76 1.13 -9.74 7.33
N SER A 77 1.77 -10.63 6.60
CA SER A 77 2.66 -11.66 7.15
C SER A 77 4.13 -11.20 7.26
N ASP A 78 4.46 -10.02 6.74
CA ASP A 78 5.81 -9.46 6.79
C ASP A 78 6.14 -8.98 8.21
N ARG A 79 7.24 -9.46 8.77
CA ARG A 79 7.66 -9.12 10.14
C ARG A 79 8.27 -7.72 10.25
N ASP A 80 8.71 -7.16 9.14
CA ASP A 80 9.30 -5.82 9.09
C ASP A 80 8.22 -4.73 8.94
N VAL A 81 6.94 -5.11 8.95
CA VAL A 81 5.80 -4.21 8.76
C VAL A 81 4.72 -4.49 9.79
N GLU A 82 4.17 -3.44 10.38
CA GLU A 82 2.93 -3.50 11.15
C GLU A 82 1.79 -2.85 10.36
N VAL A 83 0.73 -3.62 10.13
CA VAL A 83 -0.49 -3.11 9.48
C VAL A 83 -1.38 -2.44 10.51
N VAL A 84 -1.36 -1.10 10.51
CA VAL A 84 -2.13 -0.28 11.46
C VAL A 84 -3.61 -0.21 11.08
N ARG A 85 -3.92 -0.16 9.78
CA ARG A 85 -5.32 -0.06 9.31
C ARG A 85 -5.48 -0.55 7.89
N ILE A 86 -6.54 -1.35 7.68
CA ILE A 86 -7.03 -1.71 6.34
C ILE A 86 -8.39 -1.04 6.11
N LYS A 87 -8.56 -0.39 4.96
CA LYS A 87 -9.86 0.05 4.45
C LYS A 87 -10.18 -0.77 3.20
N ASN A 88 -11.08 -1.72 3.35
CA ASN A 88 -11.55 -2.55 2.24
C ASN A 88 -12.77 -1.91 1.57
N ARG A 89 -12.55 -1.18 0.47
CA ARG A 89 -13.64 -0.63 -0.37
C ARG A 89 -14.11 -1.59 -1.45
N LEU A 90 -13.55 -2.80 -1.50
CA LEU A 90 -14.01 -3.87 -2.38
C LEU A 90 -15.16 -4.67 -1.75
N SER A 91 -15.32 -4.61 -0.42
CA SER A 91 -16.39 -5.26 0.32
C SER A 91 -17.78 -4.88 -0.21
N LEU A 92 -18.68 -5.86 -0.29
CA LEU A 92 -20.10 -5.64 -0.63
C LEU A 92 -20.83 -4.79 0.43
N SER A 93 -20.33 -4.78 1.67
CA SER A 93 -20.88 -3.95 2.75
C SER A 93 -20.38 -2.51 2.73
N HIS A 94 -19.44 -2.16 1.85
CA HIS A 94 -18.93 -0.80 1.75
C HIS A 94 -19.89 0.10 0.97
N ASP A 95 -20.34 1.19 1.58
CA ASP A 95 -21.06 2.25 0.86
C ASP A 95 -20.13 2.95 -0.13
N SER A 96 -20.27 2.63 -1.42
CA SER A 96 -19.48 3.23 -2.48
C SER A 96 -19.77 4.73 -2.70
N ALA A 97 -20.92 5.25 -2.26
CA ALA A 97 -21.20 6.68 -2.39
C ALA A 97 -20.25 7.51 -1.51
N ALA A 98 -19.89 7.00 -0.33
CA ALA A 98 -18.91 7.62 0.57
C ALA A 98 -17.50 7.73 -0.04
N SER A 99 -17.19 6.92 -1.07
CA SER A 99 -15.93 6.96 -1.80
C SER A 99 -16.07 7.48 -3.23
N ALA A 100 -17.19 8.14 -3.59
CA ALA A 100 -17.46 8.58 -4.97
C ALA A 100 -17.29 7.45 -6.02
N GLY A 101 -17.58 6.20 -5.63
CA GLY A 101 -17.47 5.02 -6.49
C GLY A 101 -16.09 4.36 -6.52
N TYR A 102 -15.08 4.87 -5.82
CA TYR A 102 -13.76 4.24 -5.79
C TYR A 102 -13.80 2.85 -5.12
N ARG A 103 -13.17 1.88 -5.78
CA ARG A 103 -13.04 0.48 -5.38
C ARG A 103 -11.57 0.11 -5.25
N ASP A 104 -11.07 0.10 -4.03
CA ASP A 104 -9.67 -0.18 -3.70
C ASP A 104 -9.53 -0.81 -2.31
N VAL A 105 -8.32 -1.29 -2.00
CA VAL A 105 -7.91 -1.59 -0.63
C VAL A 105 -6.83 -0.58 -0.25
N ASN A 106 -7.07 0.19 0.81
CA ASN A 106 -6.04 1.08 1.36
C ASN A 106 -5.44 0.45 2.61
N VAL A 107 -4.11 0.41 2.66
CA VAL A 107 -3.36 -0.12 3.79
C VAL A 107 -2.52 1.01 4.35
N ASN A 108 -2.73 1.32 5.64
CA ASN A 108 -1.79 2.11 6.42
C ASN A 108 -0.89 1.15 7.17
N MET A 109 0.40 1.33 7.01
CA MET A 109 1.41 0.47 7.61
C MET A 109 2.55 1.28 8.20
N MET A 110 3.23 0.68 9.17
CA MET A 110 4.43 1.20 9.79
C MET A 110 5.56 0.23 9.52
N VAL A 111 6.68 0.73 8.99
CA VAL A 111 7.89 -0.09 8.88
C VAL A 111 8.48 -0.23 10.28
N GLN A 112 8.75 -1.46 10.71
CA GLN A 112 9.37 -1.76 11.99
C GLN A 112 10.88 -1.54 11.88
N THR A 113 11.35 -0.53 12.60
CA THR A 113 12.76 -0.17 12.77
C THR A 113 12.98 0.10 14.24
N ASP A 114 14.23 0.21 14.69
CA ASP A 114 14.50 0.55 16.09
C ASP A 114 13.90 1.90 16.51
N ALA A 115 13.67 2.81 15.55
CA ALA A 115 13.04 4.10 15.79
C ALA A 115 11.49 4.07 15.83
N THR A 116 10.87 3.00 15.32
CA THR A 116 9.41 2.89 15.16
C THR A 116 8.80 1.73 15.95
N ARG A 117 9.65 0.89 16.55
CA ARG A 117 9.22 -0.19 17.44
C ARG A 117 8.59 0.43 18.69
N ILE A 118 7.26 0.35 18.80
CA ILE A 118 6.54 0.82 19.98
C ILE A 118 6.73 -0.24 21.06
N THR A 119 7.56 0.05 22.07
CA THR A 119 7.68 -0.73 23.31
C THR A 119 6.40 -0.67 24.14
#